data_AF-A0A942BQI0-F1
#
_entry.id   AF-A0A942BQI0-F1
#
_cell.length_a   1.000
_cell.length_b   1.000
_cell.length_c   1.000
_cell.angle_alpha   90.00
_cell.angle_beta   90.00
_cell.angle_gamma   90.00
#
_symmetry.space_group_name_H-M   'P 1'
#
loop_
_entity.id
_entity.type
_entity.pdbx_description
1 polymer ?
#
loop_
_entity_poly.entity_id
_entity_poly.type
_entity_poly.pdbx_seq_one_letter_code
_entity_poly.pdbx_strand_id
1 'polypeptide(L)'
;MSANPYELLEVSPNATAEEIKSAYLRLAKQWHPDRFSGAEKADAEARFRALNEAYTAVKDPARRSMVPAPQAGATAPEPAPSGTPDKSAKDWYEDAKAAFDKNDLGRALALVQYAIRQDSRQASFHALQGQALERMGDGRKALKSYEAAIALNAKDADTIIRMADIYQMEGMKARAESMLQTAKRIAPNHRRFKPTKAAVLKTKGAEAPAGQGSLADQAKALWGRLTGKG
;
A
#
# COMPACT_ATOMS: atom_id res chain seq x y z
N MET A 1 8.60 9.92 34.41
CA MET A 1 9.75 9.97 33.49
C MET A 1 9.59 8.83 32.51
N SER A 2 9.28 9.10 31.24
CA SER A 2 9.15 8.04 30.24
C SER A 2 10.56 7.50 29.95
N ALA A 3 10.87 6.31 30.45
CA ALA A 3 12.15 5.67 30.19
C ALA A 3 12.28 5.43 28.68
N ASN A 4 13.36 5.93 28.07
CA ASN A 4 13.60 5.71 26.65
C ASN A 4 13.83 4.21 26.41
N PRO A 5 13.07 3.57 25.50
CA PRO A 5 13.20 2.14 25.25
C PRO A 5 14.58 1.75 24.71
N TYR A 6 15.26 2.68 24.05
CA TYR A 6 16.63 2.50 23.53
C TYR A 6 17.67 2.46 24.65
N GLU A 7 17.56 3.35 25.65
CA GLU A 7 18.44 3.33 26.83
C GLU A 7 18.26 2.05 27.63
N LEU A 8 17.02 1.59 27.77
CA LEU A 8 16.71 0.37 28.52
C LEU A 8 17.26 -0.90 27.86
N LEU A 9 17.34 -0.90 26.53
CA LEU A 9 17.92 -1.98 25.74
C LEU A 9 19.44 -1.83 25.55
N GLU A 10 20.06 -0.79 26.11
CA GLU A 10 21.47 -0.43 25.93
C GLU A 10 21.88 -0.30 24.46
N VAL A 11 20.98 0.24 23.64
CA VAL A 11 21.18 0.40 22.20
C VAL A 11 21.02 1.85 21.79
N SER A 12 21.68 2.22 20.69
CA SER A 12 21.51 3.53 20.10
C SER A 12 20.06 3.74 19.63
N PRO A 13 19.50 4.96 19.70
CA PRO A 13 18.23 5.29 19.06
C PRO A 13 18.21 5.02 17.54
N ASN A 14 19.39 4.91 16.92
CA ASN A 14 19.55 4.56 15.51
C ASN A 14 19.84 3.06 15.27
N ALA A 15 19.75 2.21 16.29
CA ALA A 15 20.08 0.79 16.17
C ALA A 15 19.14 0.04 15.20
N THR A 16 19.72 -0.88 14.42
CA THR A 16 18.98 -1.73 13.49
C THR A 16 18.07 -2.72 14.23
N ALA A 17 17.11 -3.32 13.52
CA ALA A 17 16.24 -4.35 14.10
C ALA A 17 17.04 -5.56 14.61
N GLU A 18 18.14 -5.89 13.94
CA GLU A 18 19.04 -6.97 14.31
C GLU A 18 19.82 -6.65 15.59
N GLU A 19 20.34 -5.44 15.73
CA GLU A 19 21.01 -4.97 16.95
C GLU A 19 20.06 -4.93 18.15
N ILE A 20 18.85 -4.40 17.96
CA ILE A 20 17.82 -4.35 19.01
C ILE A 20 17.41 -5.76 19.46
N LYS A 21 17.24 -6.70 18.52
CA LYS A 21 16.94 -8.09 18.84
C LYS A 21 18.10 -8.76 19.59
N SER A 22 19.33 -8.51 19.15
CA SER A 22 20.53 -9.10 19.76
C SER A 22 20.76 -8.57 21.18
N ALA A 23 20.57 -7.27 21.40
CA ALA A 23 20.67 -6.65 22.71
C ALA A 23 19.57 -7.15 23.66
N TYR A 24 18.32 -7.23 23.20
CA TYR A 24 17.22 -7.81 23.97
C TYR A 24 17.52 -9.25 24.38
N LEU A 25 17.99 -10.11 23.45
CA LEU A 25 18.31 -11.50 23.76
C LEU A 25 19.46 -11.63 24.76
N ARG A 26 20.46 -10.74 24.70
CA ARG A 26 21.58 -10.68 25.65
C ARG A 26 21.07 -10.33 27.05
N LEU A 27 20.27 -9.27 27.16
CA LEU A 27 19.72 -8.77 28.43
C LEU A 27 18.66 -9.71 29.02
N ALA A 28 17.81 -10.31 28.19
CA ALA A 28 16.81 -11.29 28.59
C ALA A 28 17.46 -12.55 29.20
N LYS A 29 18.59 -13.01 28.64
CA LYS A 29 19.38 -14.12 29.22
C LYS A 29 20.05 -13.72 30.53
N GLN A 30 20.42 -12.46 30.70
CA GLN A 30 21.06 -11.96 31.91
C GLN A 30 20.07 -11.79 33.07
N TRP A 31 18.88 -11.27 32.77
CA TRP A 31 17.82 -10.96 33.75
C TRP A 31 16.69 -12.00 33.79
N HIS A 32 16.91 -13.20 33.25
CA HIS A 32 15.89 -14.24 33.25
C HIS A 32 15.54 -14.66 34.69
N PRO A 33 14.26 -14.69 35.10
CA PRO A 33 13.87 -14.96 36.50
C PRO A 33 14.23 -16.37 36.99
N ASP A 34 14.56 -17.28 36.08
CA ASP A 34 15.09 -18.62 36.39
C ASP A 34 16.53 -18.57 36.93
N ARG A 35 17.27 -17.49 36.68
CA ARG A 35 18.66 -17.31 37.16
C ARG A 35 18.73 -16.68 38.56
N PHE A 36 17.61 -16.23 39.11
CA PHE A 36 17.57 -15.50 40.38
C PHE A 36 16.59 -16.16 41.35
N SER A 37 16.89 -16.08 42.64
CA SER A 37 16.07 -16.65 43.72
C SER A 37 15.84 -15.63 44.83
N GLY A 38 14.75 -15.77 45.58
CA GLY A 38 14.43 -14.86 46.69
C GLY A 38 14.16 -13.42 46.25
N ALA A 39 14.69 -12.45 47.00
CA ALA A 39 14.46 -11.02 46.74
C ALA A 39 15.00 -10.53 45.39
N GLU A 40 16.07 -11.15 44.88
CA GLU A 40 16.67 -10.80 43.58
C GLU A 40 15.79 -11.20 42.39
N LYS A 41 14.89 -12.18 42.58
CA LYS A 41 13.92 -12.58 41.56
C LYS A 41 12.94 -11.46 41.25
N ALA A 42 12.52 -10.70 42.26
CA ALA A 42 11.62 -9.56 42.08
C ALA A 42 12.29 -8.43 41.26
N ASP A 43 13.58 -8.15 41.50
CA ASP A 43 14.34 -7.16 40.72
C ASP A 43 14.57 -7.64 39.28
N ALA A 44 14.89 -8.94 39.10
CA ALA A 44 15.03 -9.56 37.79
C ALA A 44 13.72 -9.55 36.99
N GLU A 45 12.58 -9.86 37.62
CA GLU A 45 11.26 -9.78 36.98
C GLU A 45 10.92 -8.34 36.58
N ALA A 46 11.21 -7.35 37.43
CA ALA A 46 10.98 -5.94 37.12
C ALA A 46 11.82 -5.49 35.91
N ARG A 47 13.11 -5.84 35.87
CA ARG A 47 13.99 -5.53 34.74
C ARG A 47 13.59 -6.28 33.47
N PHE A 48 13.27 -7.57 33.59
CA PHE A 48 12.84 -8.39 32.46
C PHE A 48 11.53 -7.85 31.84
N ARG A 49 10.58 -7.44 32.68
CA ARG A 49 9.33 -6.82 32.23
C ARG A 49 9.59 -5.51 31.50
N ALA A 50 10.45 -4.65 32.04
CA ALA A 50 10.79 -3.38 31.41
C ALA A 50 11.50 -3.60 30.05
N LEU A 51 12.42 -4.58 29.96
CA LEU A 51 13.08 -4.97 28.71
C LEU A 51 12.10 -5.47 27.64
N ASN A 52 11.11 -6.26 28.03
CA ASN A 52 10.09 -6.77 27.12
C ASN A 52 9.15 -5.66 26.60
N GLU A 53 8.82 -4.70 27.47
CA GLU A 53 8.03 -3.52 27.11
C GLU A 53 8.81 -2.62 26.13
N ALA A 54 10.08 -2.34 26.43
CA ALA A 54 10.97 -1.58 25.56
C ALA A 54 11.14 -2.25 24.19
N TYR A 55 11.43 -3.55 24.17
CA TYR A 55 11.54 -4.32 22.92
C TYR A 55 10.23 -4.29 22.13
N THR A 56 9.08 -4.43 22.76
CA THR A 56 7.78 -4.37 22.07
C THR A 56 7.47 -2.99 21.49
N ALA A 57 7.96 -1.92 22.12
CA ALA A 57 7.84 -0.56 21.60
C ALA A 57 8.69 -0.34 20.33
N VAL A 58 9.89 -0.94 20.26
CA VAL A 58 10.86 -0.68 19.16
C VAL A 58 11.05 -1.83 18.17
N LYS A 59 10.45 -3.01 18.40
CA LYS A 59 10.60 -4.19 17.51
C LYS A 59 9.92 -4.01 16.16
N ASP A 60 8.86 -3.20 16.09
CA ASP A 60 8.09 -3.03 14.87
C ASP A 60 8.55 -1.76 14.13
N PRO A 61 9.01 -1.88 12.87
CA PRO A 61 9.49 -0.74 12.09
C PRO A 61 8.39 0.29 11.82
N ALA A 62 7.11 -0.09 11.86
CA ALA A 62 5.99 0.85 11.73
C ALA A 62 5.68 1.60 13.04
N ARG A 63 6.13 1.11 14.20
CA ARG A 63 6.00 1.81 15.49
C ARG A 63 7.22 2.68 15.84
N ARG A 64 8.36 2.48 15.15
CA ARG A 64 9.54 3.37 15.21
C ARG A 64 9.30 4.77 14.64
N SER A 65 8.21 4.99 13.92
CA SER A 65 7.92 6.24 13.21
C SER A 65 7.45 7.42 14.10
N MET A 66 7.50 7.30 15.43
CA MET A 66 7.05 8.38 16.34
C MET A 66 8.11 8.88 17.33
N VAL A 67 9.38 8.85 16.93
CA VAL A 67 10.43 9.73 17.47
C VAL A 67 11.29 10.17 16.29
N PRO A 68 11.47 11.49 16.02
CA PRO A 68 12.34 11.95 14.94
C PRO A 68 13.79 11.74 15.38
N ALA A 69 14.38 10.60 15.01
CA ALA A 69 15.82 10.40 15.03
C ALA A 69 16.36 10.59 13.59
N PRO A 70 17.51 11.28 13.43
CA PRO A 70 18.07 11.58 12.12
C PRO A 70 18.51 10.27 11.48
N GLN A 71 17.85 9.91 10.38
CA GLN A 71 18.20 8.72 9.60
C GLN A 71 19.52 8.97 8.87
N ALA A 72 20.63 8.64 9.52
CA ALA A 72 21.81 8.20 8.81
C ALA A 72 21.49 6.80 8.25
N GLY A 73 21.24 6.71 6.94
CA GLY A 73 20.99 5.44 6.25
C GLY A 73 19.75 5.41 5.37
N ALA A 74 18.88 6.42 5.45
CA ALA A 74 18.24 6.91 4.24
C ALA A 74 19.19 7.99 3.76
N THR A 75 19.74 7.87 2.56
CA THR A 75 20.02 9.07 1.80
C THR A 75 18.74 9.90 1.89
N ALA A 76 18.76 10.96 2.72
CA ALA A 76 18.04 12.17 2.35
C ALA A 76 18.27 12.27 0.85
N PRO A 77 17.22 12.44 0.02
CA PRO A 77 17.51 12.70 -1.38
C PRO A 77 18.58 13.78 -1.37
N GLU A 78 19.69 13.46 -2.02
CA GLU A 78 20.88 14.28 -2.12
C GLU A 78 20.42 15.73 -2.24
N PRO A 79 20.97 16.70 -1.49
CA PRO A 79 20.53 18.10 -1.57
C PRO A 79 20.24 18.42 -3.03
N ALA A 80 19.01 18.86 -3.32
CA ALA A 80 18.47 19.00 -4.68
C ALA A 80 19.60 19.42 -5.61
N PRO A 81 19.91 18.66 -6.69
CA PRO A 81 21.18 18.68 -7.39
C PRO A 81 21.76 20.09 -7.39
N SER A 82 22.79 20.31 -6.56
CA SER A 82 23.32 21.63 -6.24
C SER A 82 23.60 22.39 -7.53
N GLY A 83 22.75 23.36 -7.85
CA GLY A 83 22.83 24.15 -9.08
C GLY A 83 21.54 24.27 -9.92
N THR A 84 20.41 23.67 -9.52
CA THR A 84 19.16 23.87 -10.28
C THR A 84 18.45 25.20 -9.93
N PRO A 85 17.87 25.90 -10.94
CA PRO A 85 17.08 27.12 -10.72
C PRO A 85 15.86 26.85 -9.82
N ASP A 86 15.13 27.90 -9.43
CA ASP A 86 13.89 27.87 -8.64
C ASP A 86 12.83 26.92 -9.26
N LYS A 87 12.99 25.62 -9.05
CA LYS A 87 12.12 24.58 -9.59
C LYS A 87 10.91 24.45 -8.69
N SER A 88 9.74 24.63 -9.29
CA SER A 88 8.46 24.47 -8.61
C SER A 88 8.18 23.00 -8.35
N ALA A 89 7.23 22.71 -7.46
CA ALA A 89 6.76 21.35 -7.17
C ALA A 89 6.38 20.57 -8.45
N LYS A 90 5.80 21.27 -9.44
CA LYS A 90 5.46 20.72 -10.75
C LYS A 90 6.69 20.32 -11.56
N ASP A 91 7.74 21.13 -11.58
CA ASP A 91 8.98 20.82 -12.32
C ASP A 91 9.65 19.56 -11.75
N TRP A 92 9.71 19.46 -10.42
CA TRP A 92 10.19 18.26 -9.73
C TRP A 92 9.36 17.02 -10.07
N TYR A 93 8.05 17.17 -10.20
CA TYR A 93 7.17 16.07 -10.60
C TYR A 93 7.38 15.64 -12.06
N GLU A 94 7.55 16.58 -12.98
CA GLU A 94 7.84 16.25 -14.38
C GLU A 94 9.19 15.52 -14.52
N ASP A 95 10.22 15.97 -13.80
CA ASP A 95 11.50 15.26 -13.71
C ASP A 95 11.33 13.86 -13.11
N ALA A 96 10.51 13.72 -12.06
CA ALA A 96 10.22 12.44 -11.43
C ALA A 96 9.55 11.45 -12.39
N LYS A 97 8.58 11.95 -13.18
CA LYS A 97 7.89 11.18 -14.19
C LYS A 97 8.86 10.73 -15.29
N ALA A 98 9.70 11.63 -15.78
CA ALA A 98 10.72 11.29 -16.77
C ALA A 98 11.71 10.22 -16.26
N ALA A 99 12.10 10.27 -14.98
CA ALA A 99 12.91 9.22 -14.35
C ALA A 99 12.13 7.89 -14.23
N PHE A 100 10.85 7.94 -13.86
CA PHE A 100 9.99 6.76 -13.76
C PHE A 100 9.80 6.06 -15.12
N ASP A 101 9.58 6.84 -16.19
CA ASP A 101 9.47 6.33 -17.57
C ASP A 101 10.77 5.66 -18.04
N LYS A 102 11.93 6.15 -17.57
CA LYS A 102 13.25 5.53 -17.79
C LYS A 102 13.52 4.33 -16.87
N ASN A 103 12.55 3.95 -16.05
CA ASN A 103 12.66 2.89 -15.04
C ASN A 103 13.76 3.16 -13.97
N ASP A 104 14.17 4.42 -13.80
CA ASP A 104 15.05 4.86 -12.72
C ASP A 104 14.20 5.17 -11.47
N LEU A 105 13.76 4.10 -10.80
CA LEU A 105 12.79 4.16 -9.72
C LEU A 105 13.32 4.89 -8.48
N GLY A 106 14.61 4.76 -8.19
CA GLY A 106 15.26 5.45 -7.08
C GLY A 106 15.27 6.97 -7.28
N ARG A 107 15.66 7.40 -8.49
CA ARG A 107 15.63 8.83 -8.85
C ARG A 107 14.20 9.35 -8.91
N ALA A 108 13.27 8.60 -9.50
CA ALA A 108 11.86 8.98 -9.55
C ALA A 108 11.28 9.19 -8.14
N LEU A 109 11.56 8.27 -7.21
CA LEU A 109 11.12 8.36 -5.82
C LEU A 109 11.70 9.60 -5.12
N ALA A 110 12.98 9.89 -5.31
CA ALA A 110 13.63 11.06 -4.72
C ALA A 110 13.01 12.37 -5.24
N LEU A 111 12.82 12.48 -6.56
CA LEU A 111 12.28 13.67 -7.22
C LEU A 111 10.82 13.93 -6.83
N VAL A 112 9.97 12.89 -6.80
CA VAL A 112 8.57 13.06 -6.39
C VAL A 112 8.45 13.45 -4.91
N GLN A 113 9.36 13.00 -4.04
CA GLN A 113 9.40 13.45 -2.65
C GLN A 113 9.76 14.93 -2.52
N TYR A 114 10.59 15.49 -3.42
CA TYR A 114 10.78 16.94 -3.47
C TYR A 114 9.51 17.68 -3.86
N ALA A 115 8.80 17.18 -4.88
CA ALA A 115 7.52 17.75 -5.29
C ALA A 115 6.51 17.76 -4.12
N ILE A 116 6.37 16.64 -3.39
CA ILE A 116 5.45 16.51 -2.25
C ILE A 116 5.84 17.43 -1.09
N ARG A 117 7.14 17.62 -0.83
CA ARG A 117 7.59 18.54 0.23
C ARG A 117 7.22 19.98 -0.04
N GLN A 118 7.19 20.40 -1.30
CA GLN A 118 6.77 21.75 -1.68
C GLN A 118 5.25 21.88 -1.74
N ASP A 119 4.57 20.90 -2.35
CA ASP A 119 3.11 20.87 -2.43
C ASP A 119 2.58 19.45 -2.21
N SER A 120 2.06 19.23 -1.01
CA SER A 120 1.50 17.95 -0.59
C SER A 120 0.05 17.74 -1.01
N ARG A 121 -0.61 18.73 -1.64
CA ARG A 121 -2.05 18.69 -1.98
C ARG A 121 -2.33 18.08 -3.35
N GLN A 122 -1.29 17.75 -4.12
CA GLN A 122 -1.45 17.15 -5.44
C GLN A 122 -1.53 15.63 -5.36
N ALA A 123 -2.71 15.08 -5.63
CA ALA A 123 -2.96 13.62 -5.66
C ALA A 123 -1.99 12.88 -6.58
N SER A 124 -1.67 13.47 -7.74
CA SER A 124 -0.77 12.88 -8.75
C SER A 124 0.65 12.64 -8.25
N PHE A 125 1.13 13.43 -7.29
CA PHE A 125 2.47 13.27 -6.72
C PHE A 125 2.51 12.02 -5.83
N HIS A 126 1.53 11.89 -4.94
CA HIS A 126 1.37 10.71 -4.09
C HIS A 126 1.11 9.45 -4.93
N ALA A 127 0.34 9.55 -6.01
CA ALA A 127 0.11 8.44 -6.92
C ALA A 127 1.40 7.97 -7.60
N LEU A 128 2.24 8.89 -8.11
CA LEU A 128 3.52 8.52 -8.72
C LEU A 128 4.50 7.94 -7.68
N GLN A 129 4.51 8.46 -6.45
CA GLN A 129 5.28 7.87 -5.35
C GLN A 129 4.84 6.42 -5.09
N GLY A 130 3.54 6.17 -5.03
CA GLY A 130 2.98 4.83 -4.86
C GLY A 130 3.39 3.89 -6.01
N GLN A 131 3.35 4.37 -7.26
CA GLN A 131 3.75 3.59 -8.44
C GLN A 131 5.24 3.24 -8.42
N ALA A 132 6.10 4.18 -8.02
CA ALA A 132 7.53 3.92 -7.87
C ALA A 132 7.78 2.84 -6.81
N LEU A 133 7.15 2.97 -5.63
CA LEU A 133 7.27 2.02 -4.52
C LEU A 133 6.74 0.63 -4.89
N GLU A 134 5.61 0.56 -5.59
CA GLU A 134 5.03 -0.68 -6.09
C GLU A 134 6.01 -1.41 -7.01
N ARG A 135 6.61 -0.70 -7.98
CA ARG A 135 7.63 -1.29 -8.88
C ARG A 135 8.91 -1.72 -8.17
N MET A 136 9.22 -1.12 -7.04
CA MET A 136 10.34 -1.53 -6.18
C MET A 136 9.99 -2.71 -5.25
N GLY A 137 8.74 -3.20 -5.28
CA GLY A 137 8.27 -4.30 -4.43
C GLY A 137 7.81 -3.86 -3.03
N ASP A 138 7.84 -2.56 -2.74
CA ASP A 138 7.46 -1.98 -1.44
C ASP A 138 5.93 -1.76 -1.34
N GLY A 139 5.14 -2.81 -1.58
CA GLY A 139 3.66 -2.73 -1.67
C GLY A 139 2.98 -2.08 -0.46
N ARG A 140 3.51 -2.28 0.75
CA ARG A 140 2.99 -1.65 1.98
C ARG A 140 3.17 -0.13 1.99
N LYS A 141 4.32 0.37 1.51
CA LYS A 141 4.56 1.83 1.41
C LYS A 141 3.76 2.41 0.24
N ALA A 142 3.65 1.65 -0.86
CA ALA A 142 2.83 2.04 -2.00
C ALA A 142 1.37 2.27 -1.61
N LEU A 143 0.78 1.38 -0.81
CA LEU A 143 -0.58 1.55 -0.28
C LEU A 143 -0.74 2.87 0.48
N LYS A 144 0.20 3.24 1.37
CA LYS A 144 0.15 4.51 2.10
C LYS A 144 0.17 5.72 1.17
N SER A 145 1.02 5.69 0.15
CA SER A 145 1.07 6.76 -0.86
C SER A 145 -0.22 6.82 -1.68
N TYR A 146 -0.80 5.67 -2.05
CA TYR A 146 -2.09 5.65 -2.74
C TYR A 146 -3.26 6.11 -1.87
N GLU A 147 -3.27 5.78 -0.58
CA GLU A 147 -4.25 6.29 0.39
C GLU A 147 -4.21 7.82 0.44
N ALA A 148 -3.01 8.41 0.49
CA ALA A 148 -2.83 9.86 0.43
C ALA A 148 -3.35 10.46 -0.89
N ALA A 149 -3.10 9.80 -2.03
CA ALA A 149 -3.62 10.23 -3.32
C ALA A 149 -5.16 10.19 -3.38
N ILE A 150 -5.79 9.13 -2.85
CA ILE A 150 -7.25 8.97 -2.82
C ILE A 150 -7.92 9.95 -1.84
N ALA A 151 -7.26 10.27 -0.72
CA ALA A 151 -7.74 11.29 0.20
C ALA A 151 -7.85 12.68 -0.49
N LEU A 152 -6.98 12.95 -1.46
CA LEU A 152 -6.97 14.19 -2.25
C LEU A 152 -7.88 14.11 -3.48
N ASN A 153 -7.93 12.95 -4.16
CA ASN A 153 -8.79 12.69 -5.30
C ASN A 153 -9.47 11.31 -5.19
N ALA A 154 -10.65 11.29 -4.58
CA ALA A 154 -11.43 10.07 -4.36
C ALA A 154 -11.96 9.43 -5.66
N LYS A 155 -11.88 10.12 -6.80
CA LYS A 155 -12.37 9.63 -8.11
C LYS A 155 -11.25 9.10 -9.02
N ASP A 156 -10.04 8.94 -8.50
CA ASP A 156 -8.91 8.42 -9.26
C ASP A 156 -9.00 6.89 -9.43
N ALA A 157 -9.69 6.44 -10.48
CA ALA A 157 -9.94 5.01 -10.69
C ALA A 157 -8.66 4.19 -10.91
N ASP A 158 -7.61 4.76 -11.51
CA ASP A 158 -6.34 4.05 -11.75
C ASP A 158 -5.63 3.74 -10.42
N THR A 159 -5.59 4.72 -9.52
CA THR A 159 -5.03 4.55 -8.17
C THR A 159 -5.82 3.51 -7.35
N ILE A 160 -7.16 3.54 -7.41
CA ILE A 160 -8.02 2.55 -6.74
C ILE A 160 -7.74 1.14 -7.28
N ILE A 161 -7.57 0.98 -8.59
CA ILE A 161 -7.26 -0.31 -9.22
C ILE A 161 -5.90 -0.82 -8.75
N ARG A 162 -4.87 0.04 -8.68
CA ARG A 162 -3.54 -0.35 -8.19
C ARG A 162 -3.55 -0.82 -6.74
N MET A 163 -4.26 -0.10 -5.86
CA MET A 163 -4.46 -0.55 -4.48
C MET A 163 -5.15 -1.92 -4.43
N ALA A 164 -6.16 -2.13 -5.29
CA ALA A 164 -6.85 -3.41 -5.37
C ALA A 164 -5.92 -4.54 -5.85
N ASP A 165 -5.07 -4.30 -6.85
CA ASP A 165 -4.05 -5.26 -7.32
C ASP A 165 -3.08 -5.63 -6.18
N ILE A 166 -2.62 -4.66 -5.39
CA ILE A 166 -1.76 -4.93 -4.22
C ILE A 166 -2.52 -5.78 -3.19
N TYR A 167 -3.78 -5.46 -2.89
CA TYR A 167 -4.59 -6.29 -1.98
C TYR A 167 -4.82 -7.70 -2.52
N GLN A 168 -4.91 -7.91 -3.83
CA GLN A 168 -4.97 -9.26 -4.41
C GLN A 168 -3.67 -10.03 -4.18
N MET A 169 -2.52 -9.39 -4.40
CA MET A 169 -1.21 -10.00 -4.20
C MET A 169 -0.98 -10.40 -2.74
N GLU A 170 -1.44 -9.56 -1.79
CA GLU A 170 -1.38 -9.85 -0.35
C GLU A 170 -2.45 -10.87 0.11
N GLY A 171 -3.26 -11.41 -0.80
CA GLY A 171 -4.30 -12.41 -0.50
C GLY A 171 -5.59 -11.84 0.10
N MET A 172 -5.73 -10.51 0.22
CA MET A 172 -6.91 -9.82 0.73
C MET A 172 -8.02 -9.68 -0.33
N LYS A 173 -8.48 -10.82 -0.87
CA LYS A 173 -9.42 -10.89 -2.00
C LYS A 173 -10.67 -10.02 -1.82
N ALA A 174 -11.33 -10.10 -0.66
CA ALA A 174 -12.56 -9.35 -0.39
C ALA A 174 -12.35 -7.81 -0.46
N ARG A 175 -11.21 -7.32 0.04
CA ARG A 175 -10.88 -5.88 -0.03
C ARG A 175 -10.61 -5.46 -1.48
N ALA A 176 -9.85 -6.27 -2.20
CA ALA A 176 -9.58 -6.02 -3.61
C ALA A 176 -10.86 -5.98 -4.45
N GLU A 177 -11.77 -6.93 -4.26
CA GLU A 177 -13.05 -6.98 -4.97
C GLU A 177 -13.91 -5.74 -4.70
N SER A 178 -14.01 -5.31 -3.44
CA SER A 178 -14.73 -4.09 -3.07
C SER A 178 -14.15 -2.84 -3.75
N MET A 179 -12.82 -2.73 -3.81
CA MET A 179 -12.16 -1.62 -4.49
C MET A 179 -12.36 -1.66 -6.01
N LEU A 180 -12.29 -2.84 -6.63
CA LEU A 180 -12.54 -2.99 -8.07
C LEU A 180 -13.98 -2.64 -8.45
N GLN A 181 -14.97 -3.00 -7.63
CA GLN A 181 -16.36 -2.59 -7.83
C GLN A 181 -16.51 -1.06 -7.76
N THR A 182 -15.82 -0.44 -6.81
CA THR A 182 -15.79 1.03 -6.68
C THR A 182 -15.14 1.67 -7.92
N ALA A 183 -13.98 1.19 -8.35
CA ALA A 183 -13.31 1.67 -9.55
C ALA A 183 -14.16 1.48 -10.82
N LYS A 184 -14.90 0.36 -10.93
CA LYS A 184 -15.80 0.09 -12.07
C LYS A 184 -16.97 1.06 -12.10
N ARG A 185 -17.53 1.46 -10.95
CA ARG A 185 -18.57 2.50 -10.89
C ARG A 185 -18.05 3.86 -11.33
N ILE A 186 -16.80 4.19 -11.00
CA ILE A 186 -16.19 5.48 -11.36
C ILE A 186 -15.81 5.51 -12.84
N ALA A 187 -15.16 4.45 -13.34
CA ALA A 187 -14.66 4.37 -14.71
C ALA A 187 -15.04 3.02 -15.35
N PRO A 188 -16.30 2.82 -15.77
CA PRO A 188 -16.77 1.55 -16.32
C PRO A 188 -16.06 1.16 -17.63
N ASN A 189 -15.59 2.16 -18.38
CA ASN A 189 -14.86 1.97 -19.65
C ASN A 189 -13.34 1.88 -19.46
N HIS A 190 -12.84 1.78 -18.23
CA HIS A 190 -11.40 1.66 -17.96
C HIS A 190 -10.81 0.39 -18.58
N ARG A 191 -9.55 0.44 -19.05
CA ARG A 191 -8.89 -0.69 -19.74
C ARG A 191 -8.93 -1.99 -18.91
N ARG A 192 -8.86 -1.88 -17.58
CA ARG A 192 -8.95 -3.00 -16.64
C ARG A 192 -10.27 -3.78 -16.72
N PHE A 193 -11.38 -3.12 -17.07
CA PHE A 193 -12.72 -3.70 -17.10
C PHE A 193 -13.25 -3.95 -18.51
N LYS A 194 -12.54 -3.49 -19.55
CA LYS A 194 -12.91 -3.79 -20.92
C LYS A 194 -12.86 -5.31 -21.14
N PRO A 195 -13.95 -5.93 -21.62
CA PRO A 195 -13.94 -7.35 -21.89
C PRO A 195 -12.90 -7.64 -22.98
N THR A 196 -12.04 -8.62 -22.74
CA THR A 196 -11.10 -9.09 -23.76
C THR A 196 -11.88 -9.73 -24.91
N LYS A 197 -11.36 -9.64 -26.15
CA LYS A 197 -11.98 -10.32 -27.32
C LYS A 197 -12.31 -11.79 -27.03
N ALA A 198 -11.45 -12.49 -26.30
CA ALA A 198 -11.66 -13.87 -25.87
C ALA A 198 -12.88 -14.05 -24.93
N ALA A 199 -13.12 -13.11 -24.02
CA ALA A 199 -14.30 -13.13 -23.15
C ALA A 199 -15.59 -12.85 -23.94
N VAL A 200 -15.57 -11.89 -24.87
CA VAL A 200 -16.71 -11.57 -25.75
C VAL A 200 -17.07 -12.74 -26.66
N LEU A 201 -16.07 -13.47 -27.17
CA LEU A 201 -16.28 -14.66 -28.00
C LEU A 201 -16.87 -15.82 -27.18
N LYS A 202 -16.45 -16.00 -25.92
CA LYS A 202 -17.05 -17.00 -25.01
C LYS A 202 -18.50 -16.67 -24.65
N THR A 203 -18.84 -15.39 -24.45
CA THR A 203 -20.24 -15.00 -24.21
C THR A 203 -21.10 -15.13 -25.47
N LYS A 204 -20.57 -14.81 -26.66
CA LYS A 204 -21.27 -15.03 -27.94
C LYS A 204 -21.42 -16.50 -28.31
N GLY A 205 -20.52 -17.38 -27.88
CA GLY A 205 -20.63 -18.84 -28.04
C GLY A 205 -21.52 -19.51 -26.99
N ALA A 206 -21.92 -18.79 -25.94
CA ALA A 206 -22.83 -19.26 -24.90
C ALA A 206 -24.30 -18.83 -25.15
N GLU A 207 -24.59 -18.14 -26.26
CA GLU A 207 -25.97 -17.91 -26.70
C GLU A 207 -26.49 -19.12 -27.51
N ALA A 208 -27.47 -19.78 -26.89
CA ALA A 208 -28.42 -20.80 -27.36
C ALA A 208 -27.97 -22.28 -27.42
N PRO A 209 -28.41 -23.14 -26.48
CA PRO A 209 -28.91 -24.44 -26.90
C PRO A 209 -30.09 -24.23 -27.86
N ALA A 210 -30.00 -24.81 -29.05
CA ALA A 210 -31.10 -24.90 -29.99
C ALA A 210 -32.33 -25.51 -29.29
N GLY A 211 -33.44 -24.78 -29.25
CA GLY A 211 -34.72 -25.33 -28.85
C GLY A 211 -35.48 -24.50 -27.83
N GLN A 212 -36.16 -23.45 -28.30
CA GLN A 212 -37.55 -23.12 -28.00
C GLN A 212 -37.93 -21.85 -28.76
N GLY A 213 -39.06 -21.93 -29.49
CA GLY A 213 -39.48 -20.94 -30.48
C GLY A 213 -39.46 -19.49 -29.96
N SER A 214 -39.11 -18.58 -30.87
CA SER A 214 -39.06 -17.13 -30.62
C SER A 214 -40.30 -16.64 -29.88
N LEU A 215 -40.12 -15.70 -28.95
CA LEU A 215 -41.24 -14.98 -28.30
C LEU A 215 -42.20 -14.36 -29.34
N ALA A 216 -41.72 -14.07 -30.55
CA ALA A 216 -42.54 -13.61 -31.67
C ALA A 216 -43.50 -14.68 -32.22
N ASP A 217 -43.09 -15.96 -32.24
CA ASP A 217 -43.94 -17.09 -32.61
C ASP A 217 -44.98 -17.40 -31.54
N GLN A 218 -44.59 -17.31 -30.26
CA GLN A 218 -45.49 -17.52 -29.12
C GLN A 218 -46.52 -16.37 -29.00
N ALA A 219 -46.13 -15.13 -29.34
CA ALA A 219 -47.05 -13.99 -29.38
C ALA A 219 -48.08 -14.10 -30.52
N LYS A 220 -47.70 -14.62 -31.69
CA LYS A 220 -48.62 -14.88 -32.82
C LYS A 220 -49.65 -15.96 -32.50
N ALA A 221 -49.23 -17.04 -31.84
CA ALA A 221 -50.12 -18.13 -31.43
C ALA A 221 -51.14 -17.69 -30.36
N LEU A 222 -50.74 -16.80 -29.44
CA LEU A 222 -51.65 -16.25 -28.42
C LEU A 222 -52.65 -15.24 -29.01
N TRP A 223 -52.25 -14.44 -30.00
CA TRP A 223 -53.14 -13.48 -30.67
C TRP A 223 -54.19 -14.14 -31.58
N GLY A 224 -53.85 -15.27 -32.22
CA GLY A 224 -54.80 -16.05 -33.02
C GLY A 224 -55.89 -16.75 -32.18
N ARG A 225 -55.54 -17.18 -30.97
CA ARG A 225 -56.48 -17.84 -30.05
C ARG A 225 -57.46 -16.89 -29.36
N LEU A 226 -57.11 -15.60 -29.26
CA LEU A 226 -57.95 -14.54 -28.70
C LEU A 226 -58.91 -13.89 -29.70
N THR A 227 -58.66 -14.04 -31.01
CA THR A 227 -59.42 -13.35 -32.06
C THR A 227 -60.39 -14.25 -32.84
N GLY A 228 -60.46 -15.55 -32.53
CA GLY A 228 -61.54 -16.42 -32.99
C GLY A 228 -61.78 -16.41 -34.51
N LYS A 229 -60.70 -16.45 -35.31
CA LYS A 229 -60.80 -16.72 -36.75
C LYS A 229 -60.15 -18.07 -37.05
N GLY A 230 -61.00 -19.04 -37.38
CA GLY A 230 -60.60 -20.21 -38.18
C GLY A 230 -60.23 -19.82 -39.60
#